data_AF-A0A0C2DUE5-F1
#
_entry.id   AF-A0A0C2DUE5-F1
#
_cell.length_a   1.000
_cell.length_b   1.000
_cell.length_c   1.000
_cell.angle_alpha   90.00
_cell.angle_beta   90.00
_cell.angle_gamma   90.00
#
_symmetry.space_group_name_H-M   'P 1'
#
loop_
_entity.id
_entity.type
_entity.pdbx_description
1 polymer ?
#
loop_
_entity_poly.entity_id
_entity_poly.type
_entity_poly.pdbx_seq_one_letter_code
_entity_poly.pdbx_strand_id
1 'polypeptide(L)'
;MAETNLFEELKDVLQDFKDFLDANVPTIKPAIQALASLIPQVTDLIDKLIELMNSLKTEINNLDVSAIPGLSEVSSFTTKIGTFLDTAESLLPGQAGTINDVRSVANVVTSLPSLDEVKTEILTLIDAIIAHLNSLKA
;
A
#
# COMPACT_ATOMS: atom_id res chain seq x y z
N MET A 1 -13.75 8.02 11.92
CA MET A 1 -12.47 7.46 11.47
C MET A 1 -12.81 6.71 10.21
N ALA A 2 -12.25 7.06 9.06
CA ALA A 2 -12.47 6.29 7.84
C ALA A 2 -11.97 4.87 8.11
N GLU A 3 -12.78 3.85 7.83
CA GLU A 3 -12.32 2.47 7.83
C GLU A 3 -11.10 2.42 6.89
N THR A 4 -9.94 2.02 7.42
CA THR A 4 -8.73 1.90 6.62
C THR A 4 -9.03 0.93 5.49
N ASN A 5 -8.79 1.35 4.25
CA ASN A 5 -9.02 0.52 3.08
C ASN A 5 -8.17 -0.76 3.21
N LEU A 6 -8.73 -1.94 2.93
CA LEU A 6 -8.03 -3.24 2.96
C LEU A 6 -6.67 -3.20 2.21
N PHE A 7 -6.58 -2.43 1.13
CA PHE A 7 -5.33 -2.25 0.39
C PHE A 7 -4.27 -1.47 1.17
N GLU A 8 -4.69 -0.41 1.87
CA GLU A 8 -3.79 0.36 2.75
C GLU A 8 -3.37 -0.50 3.94
N GLU A 9 -4.29 -1.26 4.54
CA GLU A 9 -3.95 -2.20 5.62
C GLU A 9 -2.94 -3.26 5.17
N LEU A 10 -3.14 -3.84 3.98
CA LEU A 10 -2.19 -4.80 3.41
C LEU A 10 -0.84 -4.15 3.15
N LYS A 11 -0.82 -2.95 2.56
CA LYS A 11 0.42 -2.19 2.34
C LYS A 11 1.17 -1.96 3.64
N ASP A 12 0.48 -1.51 4.69
CA ASP A 12 1.07 -1.19 5.99
C ASP A 12 1.69 -2.44 6.65
N VAL A 13 0.99 -3.58 6.61
CA VAL A 13 1.50 -4.86 7.14
C VAL A 13 2.73 -5.34 6.36
N LEU A 14 2.71 -5.22 5.03
CA LEU A 14 3.85 -5.58 4.19
C LEU A 14 5.05 -4.65 4.42
N GLN A 15 4.79 -3.35 4.61
CA GLN A 15 5.83 -2.38 4.92
C GLN A 15 6.50 -2.69 6.25
N ASP A 16 5.72 -2.91 7.31
CA ASP A 16 6.25 -3.26 8.64
C ASP A 16 7.08 -4.56 8.59
N PHE A 17 6.58 -5.58 7.88
CA PHE A 17 7.32 -6.83 7.75
C PHE A 17 8.63 -6.66 6.95
N LYS A 18 8.60 -5.87 5.87
CA LYS A 18 9.79 -5.53 5.10
C LYS A 18 10.80 -4.77 5.96
N ASP A 19 10.36 -3.76 6.72
CA ASP A 19 11.23 -2.95 7.57
C ASP A 19 11.90 -3.81 8.66
N PHE A 20 11.15 -4.75 9.23
CA PHE A 20 11.72 -5.76 10.12
C PHE A 20 12.81 -6.58 9.42
N LEU A 21 12.55 -7.09 8.21
CA LEU A 21 13.54 -7.88 7.46
C LEU A 21 14.77 -7.06 7.08
N ASP A 22 14.60 -5.83 6.58
CA ASP A 22 15.70 -4.92 6.25
C ASP A 22 16.63 -4.71 7.44
N ALA A 23 16.07 -4.43 8.62
CA ALA A 23 16.84 -4.18 9.82
C ALA A 23 17.52 -5.44 10.38
N ASN A 24 16.93 -6.62 10.19
CA ASN A 24 17.31 -7.82 10.94
C ASN A 24 17.94 -8.94 10.12
N VAL A 25 17.81 -8.97 8.79
CA VAL A 25 18.38 -10.02 7.93
C VAL A 25 19.86 -10.30 8.24
N PRO A 26 20.76 -9.30 8.37
CA PRO A 26 22.17 -9.56 8.70
C PRO A 26 22.37 -10.29 10.04
N THR A 27 21.46 -10.07 10.99
CA THR A 27 21.51 -10.63 12.34
C THR A 27 20.87 -12.01 12.43
N ILE A 28 19.70 -12.20 11.79
CA ILE A 28 18.93 -13.45 11.91
C ILE A 28 19.40 -14.52 10.93
N LYS A 29 20.03 -14.13 9.80
CA LYS A 29 20.46 -15.07 8.76
C LYS A 29 21.39 -16.18 9.29
N PRO A 30 22.47 -15.91 10.05
CA PRO A 30 23.33 -16.97 10.57
C PRO A 30 22.58 -17.94 11.49
N ALA A 31 21.66 -17.42 12.31
CA ALA A 31 20.86 -18.23 13.22
C ALA A 31 19.87 -19.11 12.45
N ILE A 32 19.20 -18.58 11.43
CA ILE A 32 18.30 -19.34 10.55
C ILE A 32 19.05 -20.45 9.84
N GLN A 33 20.24 -20.17 9.28
CA GLN A 33 21.04 -21.18 8.60
C GLN A 33 21.51 -22.30 9.55
N ALA A 34 21.94 -21.92 10.75
CA ALA A 34 22.30 -22.90 11.78
C ALA A 34 21.10 -23.78 12.17
N LEU A 35 19.93 -23.19 12.39
CA LEU A 35 18.72 -23.94 12.72
C LEU A 35 18.26 -24.83 11.55
N ALA A 36 18.31 -24.33 10.32
CA ALA A 36 17.92 -25.09 9.11
C ALA A 36 18.80 -26.35 8.91
N SER A 37 20.08 -26.29 9.29
CA SER A 37 20.99 -27.45 9.23
C SER A 37 20.60 -28.58 10.19
N LEU A 38 19.87 -28.25 11.26
CA LEU A 38 19.41 -29.20 12.29
C LEU A 38 17.94 -29.57 12.10
N ILE A 39 17.14 -28.65 11.58
CA ILE A 39 15.68 -28.69 11.48
C ILE A 39 15.28 -28.22 10.07
N PRO A 40 15.16 -29.15 9.09
CA PRO A 40 14.81 -28.82 7.71
C PRO A 40 13.50 -28.03 7.56
N GLN A 41 12.58 -28.17 8.51
CA GLN A 41 11.30 -27.47 8.54
C GLN A 41 11.43 -25.94 8.60
N VAL A 42 12.60 -25.41 9.03
CA VAL A 42 12.89 -23.98 8.96
C VAL A 42 12.95 -23.50 7.52
N THR A 43 13.60 -24.26 6.63
CA THR A 43 13.64 -23.97 5.20
C THR A 43 12.25 -24.15 4.59
N ASP A 44 11.52 -25.21 4.94
CA ASP A 44 10.16 -25.45 4.45
C ASP A 44 9.20 -24.30 4.81
N LEU A 45 9.34 -23.73 6.01
CA LEU A 45 8.55 -22.56 6.43
C LEU A 45 8.86 -21.35 5.55
N ILE A 46 10.14 -21.07 5.29
CA ILE A 46 10.54 -19.95 4.44
C ILE A 46 10.02 -20.16 3.01
N ASP A 47 10.08 -21.38 2.48
CA ASP A 47 9.56 -21.70 1.14
C ASP A 47 8.04 -21.49 1.07
N LYS A 48 7.28 -21.96 2.08
CA LYS A 48 5.84 -21.73 2.16
C LYS A 48 5.46 -20.26 2.26
N LEU A 49 6.25 -19.46 2.97
CA LEU A 49 6.05 -18.00 3.01
C LEU A 49 6.29 -17.39 1.64
N ILE A 50 7.36 -17.79 0.94
CA ILE A 50 7.62 -17.33 -0.44
C ILE A 50 6.48 -17.73 -1.39
N GLU A 51 5.96 -18.95 -1.30
CA GLU A 51 4.81 -19.41 -2.08
C GLU A 51 3.58 -18.54 -1.83
N LEU A 52 3.24 -18.28 -0.57
CA LEU A 52 2.11 -17.43 -0.18
C LEU A 52 2.27 -16.00 -0.74
N MET A 53 3.48 -15.43 -0.63
CA MET A 53 3.78 -14.09 -1.16
C MET A 53 3.63 -14.04 -2.68
N ASN A 54 4.04 -15.10 -3.41
CA ASN A 54 3.83 -15.19 -4.85
C ASN A 54 2.33 -15.31 -5.21
N SER A 55 1.56 -16.11 -4.48
CA SER A 55 0.11 -16.20 -4.68
C SER A 55 -0.56 -14.85 -4.45
N LEU A 56 -0.19 -14.15 -3.37
CA LEU A 56 -0.67 -12.79 -3.12
C LEU A 56 -0.30 -11.84 -4.26
N LYS A 57 0.95 -11.89 -4.74
CA LYS A 57 1.40 -11.11 -5.90
C LYS A 57 0.54 -11.36 -7.14
N THR A 58 0.20 -12.62 -7.42
CA THR A 58 -0.67 -12.99 -8.55
C THR A 58 -2.07 -12.40 -8.40
N GLU A 59 -2.69 -12.55 -7.23
CA GLU A 59 -4.02 -11.99 -6.99
C GLU A 59 -4.02 -10.46 -7.11
N ILE A 60 -3.01 -9.78 -6.55
CA ILE A 60 -2.89 -8.32 -6.66
C ILE A 60 -2.70 -7.89 -8.12
N ASN A 61 -1.91 -8.61 -8.93
CA ASN A 61 -1.77 -8.32 -10.36
C ASN A 61 -3.10 -8.47 -11.11
N ASN A 62 -3.89 -9.49 -10.78
CA ASN A 62 -5.18 -9.78 -11.40
C ASN A 62 -6.27 -8.77 -11.05
N LEU A 63 -6.07 -7.93 -10.03
CA LEU A 63 -7.01 -6.86 -9.72
C LEU A 63 -7.05 -5.83 -10.84
N ASP A 64 -8.20 -5.78 -11.51
CA ASP A 64 -8.54 -4.72 -12.44
C ASP A 64 -9.20 -3.58 -11.68
N VAL A 65 -8.38 -2.61 -11.25
CA VAL A 65 -8.88 -1.42 -10.54
C VAL A 65 -9.72 -0.52 -11.46
N SER A 66 -9.53 -0.62 -12.79
CA SER A 66 -10.33 0.10 -13.78
C SER A 66 -11.75 -0.49 -13.90
N ALA A 67 -11.95 -1.73 -13.47
CA ALA A 67 -13.26 -2.37 -13.42
C ALA A 67 -14.09 -1.97 -12.18
N ILE A 68 -13.53 -1.21 -11.23
CA ILE A 68 -14.28 -0.73 -10.06
C ILE A 68 -15.27 0.36 -10.52
N PRO A 69 -16.59 0.07 -10.52
CA PRO A 69 -17.58 1.03 -11.02
C PRO A 69 -17.58 2.29 -10.15
N GLY A 70 -17.57 3.47 -10.76
CA GLY A 70 -17.64 4.74 -10.04
C GLY A 70 -16.29 5.31 -9.61
N LEU A 71 -15.17 4.58 -9.73
CA LEU A 71 -13.86 5.07 -9.30
C LEU A 71 -13.40 6.29 -10.12
N SER A 72 -13.66 6.26 -11.44
CA SER A 72 -13.35 7.38 -12.33
C SER A 72 -14.21 8.62 -12.05
N GLU A 73 -15.45 8.39 -11.62
CA GLU A 73 -16.43 9.40 -11.25
C GLU A 73 -16.05 10.06 -9.92
N VAL A 74 -15.48 9.32 -8.96
CA VAL A 74 -14.96 9.89 -7.69
C VAL A 74 -13.79 10.84 -7.95
N SER A 75 -12.84 10.44 -8.81
CA SER A 75 -11.74 11.33 -9.23
C SER A 75 -12.26 12.58 -9.96
N SER A 76 -13.25 12.39 -10.85
CA SER A 76 -13.91 13.51 -11.53
C SER A 76 -14.67 14.43 -10.57
N PHE A 77 -15.32 13.87 -9.55
CA PHE A 77 -16.10 14.60 -8.55
C PHE A 77 -15.20 15.51 -7.71
N THR A 78 -14.09 14.98 -7.19
CA THR A 78 -13.14 15.74 -6.36
C THR A 78 -12.50 16.88 -7.16
N THR A 79 -12.15 16.64 -8.43
CA THR A 79 -11.67 17.69 -9.35
C THR A 79 -12.72 18.81 -9.53
N LYS A 80 -13.99 18.43 -9.76
CA LYS A 80 -15.09 19.39 -9.92
C LYS A 80 -15.37 20.20 -8.65
N ILE A 81 -15.20 19.61 -7.47
CA ILE A 81 -15.28 20.35 -6.20
C ILE A 81 -14.23 21.45 -6.17
N GLY A 82 -12.97 21.17 -6.53
CA GLY A 82 -11.92 22.19 -6.57
C GLY A 82 -12.32 23.40 -7.43
N THR A 83 -12.74 23.14 -8.67
CA THR A 83 -13.21 24.20 -9.59
C THR A 83 -14.42 24.97 -9.04
N PHE A 84 -15.35 24.27 -8.39
CA PHE A 84 -16.50 24.90 -7.76
C PHE A 84 -16.08 25.84 -6.62
N LEU A 85 -15.16 25.41 -5.76
CA LEU A 85 -14.67 26.20 -4.63
C LEU A 85 -13.90 27.45 -5.09
N ASP A 86 -13.09 27.34 -6.15
CA ASP A 86 -12.37 28.47 -6.73
C ASP A 86 -13.32 29.55 -7.28
N THR A 87 -14.40 29.09 -7.92
CA THR A 87 -15.46 29.99 -8.42
C THR A 87 -16.25 30.61 -7.26
N ALA A 88 -16.57 29.81 -6.23
CA ALA A 88 -17.31 30.26 -5.06
C ALA A 88 -16.52 31.31 -4.26
N GLU A 89 -15.20 31.17 -4.13
CA GLU A 89 -14.34 32.13 -3.42
C GLU A 89 -14.40 33.51 -4.05
N SER A 90 -14.42 33.56 -5.39
CA SER A 90 -14.52 34.80 -6.15
C SER A 90 -15.87 35.52 -5.96
N LEU A 91 -16.95 34.76 -5.73
CA LEU A 91 -18.32 35.29 -5.59
C LEU A 91 -18.71 35.56 -4.13
N LEU A 92 -18.08 34.87 -3.18
CA LEU A 92 -18.39 34.92 -1.75
C LEU A 92 -17.14 35.23 -0.92
N PRO A 93 -16.48 36.39 -1.11
CA PRO A 93 -15.24 36.71 -0.41
C PRO A 93 -15.42 36.77 1.12
N GLY A 94 -16.62 37.07 1.60
CA GLY A 94 -16.96 37.03 3.04
C GLY A 94 -17.06 35.61 3.64
N GLN A 95 -17.02 34.57 2.82
CA GLN A 95 -17.07 33.16 3.22
C GLN A 95 -15.75 32.42 2.97
N ALA A 96 -14.65 33.14 2.73
CA ALA A 96 -13.34 32.56 2.41
C ALA A 96 -12.87 31.53 3.46
N GLY A 97 -13.19 31.72 4.75
CA GLY A 97 -12.90 30.74 5.80
C GLY A 97 -13.56 29.39 5.55
N THR A 98 -14.89 29.38 5.41
CA THR A 98 -15.67 28.17 5.10
C THR A 98 -15.22 27.49 3.81
N ILE A 99 -14.89 28.28 2.77
CA ILE A 99 -14.43 27.74 1.49
C ILE A 99 -13.06 27.07 1.63
N ASN A 100 -12.14 27.66 2.41
CA ASN A 100 -10.85 27.07 2.69
C ASN A 100 -10.95 25.80 3.52
N ASP A 101 -11.89 25.72 4.47
CA ASP A 101 -12.14 24.49 5.23
C ASP A 101 -12.58 23.34 4.30
N VAL A 102 -13.53 23.61 3.39
CA VAL A 102 -13.99 22.60 2.41
C VAL A 102 -12.86 22.23 1.45
N ARG A 103 -12.06 23.21 0.99
CA ARG A 103 -10.90 22.97 0.12
C ARG A 103 -9.86 22.10 0.81
N SER A 104 -9.59 22.32 2.09
CA SER A 104 -8.67 21.48 2.87
C SER A 104 -9.13 20.03 2.89
N VAL A 105 -10.42 19.77 3.08
CA VAL A 105 -10.98 18.41 3.07
C VAL A 105 -10.89 17.80 1.67
N ALA A 106 -11.26 18.54 0.63
CA ALA A 106 -11.16 18.08 -0.76
C ALA A 106 -9.71 17.72 -1.12
N ASN A 107 -8.74 18.52 -0.69
CA ASN A 107 -7.32 18.29 -0.91
C ASN A 107 -6.83 17.00 -0.25
N VAL A 108 -7.31 16.64 0.94
CA VAL A 108 -6.99 15.35 1.57
C VAL A 108 -7.43 14.22 0.66
N VAL A 109 -8.67 14.25 0.17
CA VAL A 109 -9.21 13.18 -0.71
C VAL A 109 -8.44 13.09 -2.03
N THR A 110 -8.07 14.22 -2.64
CA THR A 110 -7.29 14.22 -3.89
C THR A 110 -5.82 13.85 -3.70
N SER A 111 -5.28 14.00 -2.48
CA SER A 111 -3.90 13.64 -2.15
C SER A 111 -3.72 12.17 -1.80
N LEU A 112 -4.82 11.42 -1.64
CA LEU A 112 -4.75 9.98 -1.44
C LEU A 112 -4.16 9.33 -2.71
N PRO A 113 -3.22 8.39 -2.55
CA PRO A 113 -2.72 7.61 -3.68
C PRO A 113 -3.87 6.98 -4.45
N SER A 114 -3.75 6.95 -5.77
CA SER A 114 -4.66 6.19 -6.62
C SER A 114 -4.53 4.70 -6.31
N LEU A 115 -5.59 3.93 -6.55
CA LEU A 115 -5.56 2.49 -6.30
C LEU A 115 -4.50 1.77 -7.14
N ASP A 116 -4.15 2.30 -8.32
CA ASP A 116 -3.05 1.83 -9.15
C ASP A 116 -1.67 2.05 -8.49
N GLU A 117 -1.47 3.20 -7.84
CA GLU A 117 -0.25 3.50 -7.09
C GLU A 117 -0.13 2.57 -5.87
N VAL A 118 -1.21 2.42 -5.08
CA VAL A 118 -1.23 1.50 -3.93
C VAL A 118 -0.96 0.06 -4.37
N LYS A 119 -1.56 -0.39 -5.47
CA LYS A 119 -1.28 -1.70 -6.07
C LYS A 119 0.20 -1.86 -6.42
N THR A 120 0.79 -0.86 -7.05
CA THR A 120 2.21 -0.88 -7.45
C THR A 120 3.14 -0.93 -6.22
N GLU A 121 2.82 -0.18 -5.17
CA GLU A 121 3.55 -0.21 -3.90
C GLU A 121 3.48 -1.61 -3.25
N ILE A 122 2.29 -2.20 -3.16
CA ILE A 122 2.10 -3.57 -2.63
C ILE A 122 2.95 -4.58 -3.39
N LEU A 123 2.93 -4.54 -4.74
CA LEU A 123 3.73 -5.44 -5.57
C LEU A 123 5.24 -5.28 -5.32
N THR A 124 5.69 -4.04 -5.14
CA THR A 124 7.10 -3.72 -4.83
C THR A 124 7.50 -4.25 -3.46
N LEU A 125 6.64 -4.10 -2.45
CA LEU A 125 6.87 -4.63 -1.10
C LEU A 125 6.95 -6.16 -1.10
N ILE A 126 6.04 -6.82 -1.81
CA ILE A 126 6.06 -8.28 -1.94
C ILE A 126 7.37 -8.76 -2.56
N ASP A 127 7.85 -8.11 -3.62
CA ASP A 127 9.11 -8.48 -4.28
C ASP A 127 10.32 -8.30 -3.37
N ALA A 128 10.36 -7.20 -2.60
CA ALA A 128 11.42 -6.98 -1.62
C ALA A 128 11.42 -8.05 -0.53
N ILE A 129 10.26 -8.37 0.05
CA ILE A 129 10.12 -9.42 1.08
C ILE A 129 10.58 -10.77 0.53
N ILE A 130 10.15 -11.16 -0.67
CA ILE A 130 10.58 -12.41 -1.32
C ILE A 130 12.11 -12.44 -1.48
N ALA A 131 12.73 -11.32 -1.86
CA ALA A 131 14.18 -11.23 -1.98
C ALA A 131 14.87 -11.45 -0.62
N HIS A 132 14.38 -10.82 0.46
CA HIS A 132 14.89 -11.05 1.82
C HIS A 132 14.73 -12.51 2.25
N LEU A 133 13.55 -13.11 2.07
CA LEU A 133 13.29 -14.50 2.43
C LEU A 133 14.21 -15.46 1.68
N ASN A 134 14.45 -15.24 0.39
CA ASN A 134 15.43 -16.03 -0.37
C ASN A 134 16.85 -15.85 0.17
N SER A 135 17.23 -14.63 0.57
CA SER A 135 18.54 -14.35 1.14
C SER A 135 18.80 -15.07 2.47
N LEU A 136 17.75 -15.42 3.23
CA LEU A 136 17.88 -16.15 4.50
C LEU A 136 18.26 -17.62 4.30
N LYS A 137 17.92 -18.20 3.14
CA LYS A 137 18.25 -19.59 2.78
C LYS A 137 19.64 -19.74 2.16
N ALA A 138 20.10 -18.73 1.42
CA ALA A 138 21.37 -18.74 0.68
C ALA A 138 22.57 -18.51 1.59
#